data_AF-A0A1A2D2A3-F1
#
_entry.id   AF-A0A1A2D2A3-F1
#
_cell.length_a   1.000
_cell.length_b   1.000
_cell.length_c   1.000
_cell.angle_alpha   90.00
_cell.angle_beta   90.00
_cell.angle_gamma   90.00
#
_symmetry.space_group_name_H-M   'P 1'
#
loop_
_entity.id
_entity.type
_entity.pdbx_description
1 polymer ?
#
loop_
_entity_poly.entity_id
_entity_poly.type
_entity_poly.pdbx_seq_one_letter_code
_entity_poly.pdbx_strand_id
1 'polypeptide(L)'
;MGHPCAVNPELWFGYPDDDCGDGAAKARAYERSATEARIQCLRRCPLAQQRLCAQRAIKHREEYGVWAGVKLPGGQYRKREQLARAHDVLRRIAAGEINARELPENAALLARRERDAVPAAAVVVHLPAVRVGPRPAA
;
A
#
# COMPACT_ATOMS: atom_id res chain seq x y z
N MET A 1 1.18 -14.84 7.11
CA MET A 1 0.60 -13.55 6.66
C MET A 1 1.26 -13.16 5.35
N GLY A 2 0.52 -13.22 4.23
CA GLY A 2 1.04 -12.85 2.91
C GLY A 2 1.20 -11.34 2.75
N HIS A 3 2.15 -10.92 1.91
CA HIS A 3 2.28 -9.52 1.52
C HIS A 3 1.10 -9.13 0.63
N PRO A 4 0.41 -7.99 0.87
CA PRO A 4 -0.76 -7.61 0.07
C PRO A 4 -0.41 -7.44 -1.42
N CYS A 5 0.84 -7.08 -1.73
CA CYS A 5 1.36 -6.98 -3.09
C CYS A 5 1.50 -8.31 -3.84
N ALA A 6 1.60 -9.44 -3.14
CA ALA A 6 1.68 -10.75 -3.78
C ALA A 6 0.32 -11.30 -4.21
N VAL A 7 -0.78 -10.77 -3.65
CA VAL A 7 -2.15 -11.28 -3.91
C VAL A 7 -2.72 -10.75 -5.22
N ASN A 8 -2.38 -9.51 -5.60
CA ASN A 8 -2.82 -8.90 -6.84
C ASN A 8 -1.75 -7.95 -7.38
N PRO A 9 -0.76 -8.43 -8.15
CA PRO A 9 0.33 -7.61 -8.69
C PRO A 9 -0.12 -6.48 -9.62
N GLU A 10 -1.15 -6.72 -10.44
CA GLU A 10 -1.69 -5.75 -11.42
C GLU A 10 -2.08 -4.41 -10.76
N LEU A 11 -2.59 -4.48 -9.53
CA LEU A 11 -2.95 -3.28 -8.75
C LEU A 11 -1.75 -2.36 -8.49
N TRP A 12 -0.54 -2.90 -8.37
CA TRP A 12 0.66 -2.19 -7.93
C TRP A 12 1.48 -1.62 -9.07
N PHE A 13 1.46 -2.28 -10.22
CA PHE A 13 2.27 -1.92 -11.39
C PHE A 13 1.45 -1.27 -12.50
N GLY A 14 0.13 -1.33 -12.41
CA GLY A 14 -0.76 -0.63 -13.31
C GLY A 14 -1.18 -1.45 -14.52
N TYR A 15 -2.12 -0.86 -15.23
CA TYR A 15 -2.95 -1.43 -16.28
C TYR A 15 -2.10 -1.83 -17.52
N PRO A 16 -2.26 -3.04 -18.07
CA PRO A 16 -1.54 -3.46 -19.28
C PRO A 16 -1.88 -2.52 -20.45
N ASP A 17 -0.87 -2.17 -21.24
CA ASP A 17 -0.99 -1.12 -22.26
C ASP A 17 -1.80 -1.53 -23.50
N ASP A 18 -2.19 -2.81 -23.58
CA ASP A 18 -2.81 -3.46 -24.75
C ASP A 18 -4.28 -3.08 -25.00
N ASP A 19 -4.91 -2.29 -24.14
CA ASP A 19 -6.27 -1.81 -24.40
C ASP A 19 -6.25 -0.54 -25.28
N CYS A 20 -7.09 -0.50 -26.32
CA CYS A 20 -7.32 0.67 -27.21
C CYS A 20 -7.96 1.89 -26.51
N GLY A 21 -7.87 2.00 -25.19
CA GLY A 21 -8.47 3.07 -24.39
C GLY A 21 -7.77 4.42 -24.56
N ASP A 22 -8.56 5.50 -24.49
CA ASP A 22 -8.08 6.88 -24.45
C ASP A 22 -7.02 7.07 -23.32
N GLY A 23 -5.90 7.68 -23.65
CA GLY A 23 -4.77 7.91 -22.73
C GLY A 23 -5.16 8.66 -21.46
N ALA A 24 -6.16 9.54 -21.51
CA ALA A 24 -6.66 10.22 -20.32
C ALA A 24 -7.49 9.29 -19.40
N ALA A 25 -8.24 8.35 -19.98
CA ALA A 25 -8.93 7.31 -19.21
C ALA A 25 -7.93 6.35 -18.56
N LYS A 26 -6.91 5.90 -19.30
CA LYS A 26 -5.81 5.08 -18.79
C LYS A 26 -5.07 5.76 -17.63
N ALA A 27 -4.73 7.04 -17.77
CA ALA A 27 -4.07 7.81 -16.72
C ALA A 27 -4.91 7.88 -15.43
N ARG A 28 -6.21 8.13 -15.53
CA ARG A 28 -7.13 8.12 -14.37
C ARG A 28 -7.23 6.74 -13.72
N ALA A 29 -7.30 5.67 -14.52
CA ALA A 29 -7.31 4.31 -14.00
C ALA A 29 -6.01 3.97 -13.24
N TYR A 30 -4.86 4.38 -13.78
CA TYR A 30 -3.57 4.24 -13.11
C TYR A 30 -3.50 5.03 -11.80
N GLU A 31 -3.97 6.28 -11.77
CA GLU A 31 -4.02 7.07 -10.54
C GLU A 31 -4.90 6.42 -9.46
N ARG A 32 -6.07 5.89 -9.82
CA ARG A 32 -6.93 5.17 -8.88
C ARG A 32 -6.27 3.90 -8.35
N SER A 33 -5.67 3.10 -9.24
CA SER A 33 -5.01 1.85 -8.87
C SER A 33 -3.82 2.09 -7.96
N ALA A 34 -2.98 3.07 -8.29
CA ALA A 34 -1.85 3.47 -7.46
C ALA A 34 -2.30 3.98 -6.08
N THR A 35 -3.42 4.72 -6.03
CA THR A 35 -4.01 5.19 -4.77
C THR A 35 -4.46 4.02 -3.89
N GLU A 36 -5.16 3.06 -4.47
CA GLU A 36 -5.61 1.84 -3.78
C GLU A 36 -4.42 1.00 -3.29
N ALA A 37 -3.41 0.77 -4.14
CA ALA A 37 -2.19 0.06 -3.78
C ALA A 37 -1.47 0.70 -2.58
N ARG A 38 -1.35 2.04 -2.58
CA ARG A 38 -0.76 2.79 -1.46
C ARG A 38 -1.52 2.55 -0.16
N ILE A 39 -2.84 2.63 -0.19
CA ILE A 39 -3.68 2.40 1.02
C ILE A 39 -3.48 0.98 1.55
N GLN A 40 -3.50 -0.03 0.66
CA GLN A 40 -3.29 -1.41 1.06
C GLN A 40 -1.88 -1.62 1.64
N CYS A 41 -0.86 -1.02 1.05
CA CYS A 41 0.50 -1.02 1.59
C CYS A 41 0.52 -0.45 3.01
N LEU A 42 0.00 0.76 3.19
CA LEU A 42 0.09 1.49 4.44
C LEU A 42 -0.70 0.83 5.56
N ARG A 43 -1.88 0.26 5.26
CA ARG A 43 -2.75 -0.37 6.28
C ARG A 43 -2.36 -1.80 6.61
N ARG A 44 -1.93 -2.60 5.63
CA ARG A 44 -1.79 -4.06 5.78
C ARG A 44 -0.35 -4.58 5.76
N CYS A 45 0.61 -3.84 5.21
CA CYS A 45 1.99 -4.29 5.12
C CYS A 45 2.75 -3.96 6.43
N PRO A 46 3.44 -4.93 7.07
CA PRO A 46 4.29 -4.66 8.23
C PRO A 46 5.40 -3.64 7.92
N LEU A 47 5.76 -2.79 8.89
CA LEU A 47 6.77 -1.74 8.67
C LEU A 47 8.14 -2.31 8.24
N ALA A 48 8.57 -3.43 8.84
CA ALA A 48 9.80 -4.11 8.44
C ALA A 48 9.78 -4.53 6.95
N GLN A 49 8.62 -4.99 6.46
CA GLN A 49 8.46 -5.36 5.05
C GLN A 49 8.47 -4.13 4.13
N GLN A 50 7.90 -3.00 4.56
CA GLN A 50 7.96 -1.75 3.81
C GLN A 50 9.42 -1.27 3.63
N ARG A 51 10.25 -1.40 4.66
CA ARG A 51 11.69 -1.08 4.59
C ARG A 51 12.42 -1.97 3.57
N LEU A 52 12.18 -3.29 3.62
CA LEU A 52 12.72 -4.22 2.61
C LEU A 52 12.23 -3.89 1.19
N CYS A 53 10.95 -3.55 1.04
CA CYS A 53 10.36 -3.19 -0.24
C CYS A 53 11.04 -1.93 -0.82
N ALA A 54 11.29 -0.92 0.01
CA ALA A 54 12.01 0.28 -0.39
C ALA A 54 13.46 -0.03 -0.82
N GLN A 55 14.17 -0.88 -0.06
CA GLN A 55 15.52 -1.33 -0.43
C GLN A 55 15.55 -2.02 -1.80
N ARG A 56 14.58 -2.90 -2.07
CA ARG A 56 14.46 -3.57 -3.37
C ARG A 56 14.23 -2.57 -4.50
N ALA A 57 13.30 -1.62 -4.32
CA ALA A 57 13.03 -0.60 -5.33
C ALA A 57 14.28 0.20 -5.72
N ILE A 58 15.09 0.59 -4.74
CA ILE A 58 16.36 1.30 -4.97
C ILE A 58 17.38 0.40 -5.66
N LYS A 59 17.54 -0.84 -5.17
CA LYS A 59 18.51 -1.79 -5.71
C LYS A 59 18.25 -2.08 -7.20
N HIS A 60 16.98 -2.20 -7.57
CA HIS A 60 16.57 -2.50 -8.94
C HIS A 60 16.33 -1.24 -9.79
N ARG A 61 16.49 -0.04 -9.21
CA ARG A 61 16.24 1.25 -9.87
C ARG A 61 14.85 1.32 -10.50
N GLU A 62 13.86 0.83 -9.77
CA GLU A 62 12.47 0.76 -10.23
C GLU A 62 11.98 2.15 -10.61
N GLU A 63 11.26 2.27 -11.73
CA GLU A 63 10.75 3.55 -12.21
C GLU A 63 9.21 3.63 -12.17
N TYR A 64 8.55 2.49 -12.02
CA TYR A 64 7.11 2.32 -12.16
C TYR A 64 6.48 1.69 -10.92
N GLY A 65 5.17 1.88 -10.79
CA GLY A 65 4.34 1.25 -9.76
C GLY A 65 4.44 1.90 -8.37
N VAL A 66 3.94 1.17 -7.37
CA VAL A 66 3.92 1.59 -5.97
C VAL A 66 4.85 0.73 -5.13
N TRP A 67 5.79 1.36 -4.45
CA TRP A 67 6.79 0.70 -3.61
C TRP A 67 6.78 1.31 -2.22
N ALA A 68 6.66 0.49 -1.17
CA ALA A 68 6.62 0.94 0.21
C ALA A 68 5.65 2.12 0.48
N GLY A 69 4.51 2.19 -0.25
CA GLY A 69 3.54 3.28 -0.13
C GLY A 69 3.91 4.57 -0.89
N VAL A 70 4.99 4.56 -1.67
CA VAL A 70 5.44 5.64 -2.55
C VAL A 70 5.10 5.27 -4.00
N LYS A 71 4.46 6.19 -4.73
CA LYS A 71 4.18 6.02 -6.15
C LYS A 71 5.34 6.53 -6.99
N LEU A 72 5.79 5.74 -7.95
CA LEU A 72 6.81 6.14 -8.91
C LEU A 72 6.17 6.73 -10.19
N PRO A 73 6.75 7.82 -10.74
CA PRO A 73 6.15 8.58 -11.84
C PRO A 73 6.34 7.99 -13.25
N GLY A 74 7.13 6.91 -13.38
CA GLY A 74 7.54 6.30 -14.65
C GLY A 74 8.84 6.89 -15.22
N GLY A 75 9.43 6.20 -16.20
CA GLY A 75 10.71 6.55 -16.84
C GLY A 75 10.65 7.70 -17.87
N GLN A 76 9.63 8.57 -17.81
CA GLN A 76 9.56 9.72 -18.71
C GLN A 76 10.66 10.73 -18.36
N TYR A 77 11.51 11.11 -19.33
CA TYR A 77 12.62 12.03 -19.11
C TYR A 77 12.21 13.33 -18.41
N ARG A 78 11.08 13.93 -18.80
CA ARG A 78 10.52 15.14 -18.16
C ARG A 78 10.18 14.99 -16.67
N LYS A 79 10.04 13.75 -16.17
CA LYS A 79 9.74 13.41 -14.78
C LYS A 79 10.95 12.86 -14.02
N ARG A 80 12.16 12.86 -14.59
CA ARG A 80 13.39 12.34 -13.97
C ARG A 80 13.66 12.90 -12.57
N GLU A 81 13.40 14.20 -12.36
CA GLU A 81 13.56 14.82 -11.04
C GLU A 81 12.49 14.35 -10.04
N GLN A 82 11.27 14.11 -10.50
CA GLN A 82 10.21 13.55 -9.68
C GLN A 82 10.56 12.11 -9.27
N LEU A 83 11.13 11.33 -10.20
CA LEU A 83 11.60 9.98 -9.93
C LEU A 83 12.74 9.98 -8.92
N ALA A 84 13.74 10.86 -9.10
CA ALA A 84 14.84 11.02 -8.16
C ALA A 84 14.34 11.35 -6.74
N ARG A 85 13.41 12.30 -6.62
CA ARG A 85 12.77 12.63 -5.32
C ARG A 85 12.05 11.43 -4.71
N ALA A 86 11.33 10.66 -5.51
CA ALA A 86 10.66 9.45 -5.02
C ALA A 86 11.69 8.41 -4.52
N HIS A 87 12.81 8.24 -5.22
CA HIS A 87 13.91 7.37 -4.78
C HIS A 87 14.58 7.87 -3.50
N ASP A 88 14.73 9.19 -3.32
CA ASP A 88 15.27 9.76 -2.09
C ASP A 88 14.36 9.44 -0.89
N VAL A 89 13.05 9.57 -1.06
CA VAL A 89 12.06 9.17 -0.04
C VAL A 89 12.18 7.67 0.27
N LEU A 90 12.30 6.82 -0.75
CA LEU A 90 12.50 5.38 -0.56
C LEU A 90 13.80 5.08 0.20
N ARG A 91 14.89 5.81 -0.04
CA ARG A 91 16.16 5.62 0.71
C ARG A 91 15.97 5.89 2.19
N ARG A 92 15.27 6.97 2.53
CA ARG A 92 14.96 7.33 3.94
C ARG A 92 14.06 6.28 4.60
N ILE A 93 13.07 5.75 3.89
CA ILE A 93 12.23 4.63 4.37
C ILE A 93 13.08 3.37 4.58
N ALA A 94 13.93 3.02 3.61
CA ALA A 94 14.82 1.86 3.68
C ALA A 94 15.76 1.93 4.90
N ALA A 95 16.31 3.12 5.16
CA ALA A 95 17.11 3.41 6.35
C ALA A 95 16.28 3.41 7.65
N GLY A 96 14.96 3.58 7.54
CA GLY A 96 14.04 3.73 8.67
C GLY A 96 14.10 5.08 9.35
N GLU A 97 14.63 6.09 8.65
CA GLU A 97 14.64 7.47 9.10
C GLU A 97 13.22 8.07 9.10
N ILE A 98 12.37 7.57 8.21
CA ILE A 98 10.96 7.96 8.11
C ILE A 98 10.07 6.73 7.93
N ASN A 99 8.85 6.82 8.44
CA ASN A 99 7.78 5.88 8.13
C ASN A 99 6.99 6.35 6.92
N ALA A 100 6.65 5.44 6.01
CA ALA A 100 5.81 5.77 4.85
C ALA A 100 4.46 6.40 5.27
N ARG A 101 3.93 6.05 6.45
CA ARG A 101 2.69 6.62 6.99
C ARG A 101 2.81 8.09 7.40
N GLU A 102 4.02 8.57 7.70
CA GLU A 102 4.29 9.94 8.14
C GLU A 102 4.43 10.91 6.97
N LEU A 103 4.55 10.40 5.73
CA LEU A 103 4.58 11.23 4.54
C LEU A 103 3.26 12.02 4.43
N PRO A 104 3.30 13.36 4.22
CA PRO A 104 2.09 14.19 4.20
C PRO A 104 1.02 13.68 3.23
N GLU A 105 1.43 13.23 2.05
CA GLU A 105 0.55 12.69 1.02
C GLU A 105 -0.10 11.36 1.44
N ASN A 106 0.57 10.54 2.25
CA ASN A 106 0.05 9.28 2.77
C ASN A 106 -0.85 9.51 3.99
N ALA A 107 -0.47 10.44 4.87
CA ALA A 107 -1.29 10.84 6.01
C ALA A 107 -2.64 11.42 5.54
N ALA A 108 -2.62 12.32 4.55
CA ALA A 108 -3.84 12.85 3.94
C ALA A 108 -4.70 11.76 3.30
N LEU A 109 -4.06 10.77 2.66
CA LEU A 109 -4.76 9.66 2.01
C LEU A 109 -5.45 8.74 3.02
N LEU A 110 -4.77 8.41 4.12
CA LEU A 110 -5.32 7.59 5.21
C LEU A 110 -6.48 8.31 5.90
N ALA A 111 -6.32 9.61 6.19
CA ALA A 111 -7.34 10.42 6.87
C ALA A 111 -8.61 10.63 6.04
N ARG A 112 -8.50 10.72 4.71
CA ARG A 112 -9.68 10.82 3.82
C ARG A 112 -10.51 9.53 3.86
N ARG A 113 -9.86 8.37 3.81
CA ARG A 113 -10.56 7.08 3.73
C ARG A 113 -10.98 6.48 5.07
N GLU A 114 -10.56 7.06 6.18
CA GLU A 114 -11.21 6.82 7.48
C GLU A 114 -12.61 7.44 7.53
N ARG A 115 -12.84 8.56 6.81
CA ARG A 115 -14.16 9.20 6.71
C ARG A 115 -15.08 8.47 5.73
N ASP A 116 -14.51 7.83 4.70
CA ASP A 116 -15.23 7.01 3.72
C ASP A 116 -15.30 5.52 4.11
N ALA A 117 -15.30 5.17 5.39
CA ALA A 117 -15.28 3.77 5.83
C ALA A 117 -16.50 2.98 5.30
N VAL A 118 -16.30 2.30 4.17
CA VAL A 118 -17.13 1.21 3.65
C VAL A 118 -17.25 0.15 4.76
N PRO A 119 -18.44 -0.41 5.03
CA PRO A 119 -18.63 -1.31 6.16
C PRO A 119 -17.67 -2.49 6.04
N ALA A 120 -16.77 -2.62 7.01
CA ALA A 120 -15.96 -3.82 7.13
C ALA A 120 -16.92 -4.98 7.43
N ALA A 121 -16.91 -6.02 6.58
CA ALA A 121 -17.61 -7.26 6.89
C ALA A 121 -17.05 -7.80 8.22
N ALA A 122 -17.81 -7.61 9.29
CA ALA A 122 -17.45 -8.06 10.62
C ALA A 122 -17.56 -9.58 10.65
N VAL A 123 -16.45 -10.27 10.87
CA VAL A 123 -16.46 -11.70 11.20
C VAL A 123 -16.90 -11.81 12.66
N VAL A 124 -18.15 -12.24 12.88
CA VAL A 124 -18.65 -12.59 14.21
C VAL A 124 -18.10 -13.96 14.57
N VAL A 125 -17.21 -14.00 15.56
CA VAL A 125 -16.75 -15.25 16.17
C VAL A 125 -17.61 -15.52 17.39
N HIS A 126 -18.44 -16.56 17.35
CA HIS A 126 -19.17 -17.04 18.53
C HIS A 126 -18.23 -17.91 19.37
N LEU A 127 -17.80 -17.40 20.53
CA LEU A 127 -17.19 -18.24 21.55
C LEU A 127 -18.29 -19.04 22.28
N PRO A 128 -18.13 -20.36 22.47
CA PRO A 128 -18.99 -21.11 23.36
C PRO A 128 -18.73 -20.66 24.79
N ALA A 129 -19.77 -20.18 25.47
CA ALA A 129 -19.71 -19.87 26.89
C ALA A 129 -19.48 -21.18 27.67
N VAL A 130 -18.33 -21.31 28.32
CA VAL A 130 -18.07 -22.39 29.27
C VAL A 130 -19.07 -22.24 30.42
N ARG A 131 -20.01 -23.18 30.52
CA ARG A 131 -20.89 -23.30 31.69
C ARG A 131 -20.05 -23.82 32.86
N VAL A 132 -19.61 -22.93 33.73
CA VAL A 132 -19.10 -23.30 35.05
C VAL A 132 -20.30 -23.74 35.89
N GLY A 133 -20.49 -25.05 36.04
CA GLY A 133 -21.46 -25.62 36.97
C GLY A 133 -21.01 -25.40 38.43
N PRO A 134 -21.95 -25.29 39.38
CA PRO A 134 -21.60 -25.07 40.78
C PRO A 134 -20.83 -26.27 41.35
N ARG A 135 -19.73 -25.99 42.03
CA ARG A 135 -18.89 -26.97 42.72
C ARG A 135 -19.68 -27.53 43.93
N PRO A 136 -19.89 -28.85 44.05
CA PRO A 136 -20.49 -29.40 45.26
C PRO A 136 -19.50 -29.26 46.42
N ALA A 137 -19.97 -28.73 47.56
CA ALA A 137 -19.24 -28.74 48.82
C ALA A 137 -19.37 -30.14 49.44
N ALA A 138 -18.24 -30.72 49.80
CA ALA A 138 -18.13 -31.90 50.66
C ALA A 138 -17.50 -31.46 51.99
#